data_AF-A0A1J5AGE5-F1
#
_entry.id   AF-A0A1J5AGE5-F1
#
_cell.length_a   1.000
_cell.length_b   1.000
_cell.length_c   1.000
_cell.angle_alpha   90.00
_cell.angle_beta   90.00
_cell.angle_gamma   90.00
#
_symmetry.space_group_name_H-M   'P 1'
#
loop_
_entity.id
_entity.type
_entity.pdbx_description
1 polymer ?
#
loop_
_entity_poly.entity_id
_entity_poly.type
_entity_poly.pdbx_seq_one_letter_code
_entity_poly.pdbx_strand_id
1 'polypeptide(L)'
;MNISKSTLSHWLRDIPLQAEHETRLKERLRANRASFAARAWSTNRQRYSQAREAAYKAGADVASRLPDDVSVDELALAMLYLGEGSKSGNRVQLASTDAGILRYFVQALVHVYMVDVSRLSFRLNLVEAARQGGTVLTLVE
;
A
#
# COMPACT_ATOMS: atom_id res chain seq x y z
N MET A 1 -24.55 -19.46 -26.79
CA MET A 1 -23.15 -19.40 -27.30
C MET A 1 -22.29 -18.72 -26.24
N ASN A 2 -21.23 -19.37 -25.76
CA ASN A 2 -20.38 -18.88 -24.68
C ASN A 2 -19.07 -18.32 -25.27
N ILE A 3 -19.10 -17.08 -25.78
CA ILE A 3 -17.93 -16.41 -26.35
C ILE A 3 -17.33 -15.51 -25.29
N SER A 4 -16.01 -15.56 -25.11
CA SER A 4 -15.33 -14.73 -24.12
C SER A 4 -15.43 -13.23 -24.48
N LYS A 5 -15.49 -12.38 -23.47
CA LYS A 5 -15.57 -10.92 -23.65
C LYS A 5 -14.38 -10.36 -24.43
N SER A 6 -13.18 -10.92 -24.22
CA SER A 6 -11.96 -10.52 -24.95
C SER A 6 -12.05 -10.88 -26.43
N THR A 7 -12.59 -12.05 -26.77
CA THR A 7 -12.83 -12.48 -28.15
C THR A 7 -13.80 -11.53 -28.87
N LEU A 8 -14.94 -11.22 -28.24
CA LEU A 8 -15.92 -10.30 -28.83
C LEU A 8 -15.36 -8.89 -29.01
N SER A 9 -14.59 -8.38 -28.04
CA SER A 9 -13.92 -7.09 -28.15
C SER A 9 -12.95 -7.03 -29.31
N HIS A 10 -12.28 -8.15 -29.61
CA HIS A 10 -11.34 -8.21 -30.72
C HIS A 10 -12.06 -8.18 -32.07
N TRP A 11 -13.15 -8.94 -32.21
CA TRP A 11 -13.96 -8.97 -33.43
C TRP A 11 -14.65 -7.65 -33.76
N LEU A 12 -15.05 -6.89 -32.73
CA LEU A 12 -15.79 -5.65 -32.92
C LEU A 12 -14.89 -4.40 -33.01
N ARG A 13 -13.55 -4.53 -32.90
CA ARG A 13 -12.65 -3.37 -32.76
C ARG A 13 -12.61 -2.48 -34.02
N ASP A 14 -12.76 -3.09 -35.19
CA ASP A 14 -12.60 -2.42 -36.50
C ASP A 14 -13.97 -2.05 -37.11
N ILE A 15 -15.07 -2.29 -36.39
CA ILE A 15 -16.41 -1.94 -36.85
C ILE A 15 -16.66 -0.46 -36.54
N PRO A 16 -16.79 0.42 -37.54
CA PRO A 16 -17.02 1.84 -37.31
C PRO A 16 -18.39 2.04 -36.65
N LEU A 17 -18.41 2.82 -35.57
CA LEU A 17 -19.64 3.19 -34.88
C LEU A 17 -20.21 4.48 -35.49
N GLN A 18 -21.54 4.51 -35.64
CA GLN A 18 -22.26 5.75 -35.91
C GLN A 18 -22.14 6.70 -34.71
N ALA A 19 -22.11 8.02 -34.96
CA ALA A 19 -21.92 9.03 -33.92
C ALA A 19 -22.94 8.92 -32.76
N GLU A 20 -24.19 8.56 -33.07
CA GLU A 20 -25.25 8.31 -32.09
C GLU A 20 -24.94 7.12 -31.17
N HIS A 21 -24.42 6.02 -31.74
CA HIS A 21 -24.04 4.82 -30.98
C HIS A 21 -22.85 5.06 -30.06
N GLU A 22 -21.86 5.83 -30.54
CA GLU A 22 -20.70 6.21 -29.74
C GLU A 22 -21.09 7.09 -28.55
N THR A 23 -21.99 8.06 -28.78
CA THR A 23 -22.51 8.95 -27.74
C THR A 23 -23.26 8.16 -26.67
N ARG A 24 -24.19 7.28 -27.07
CA ARG A 24 -24.92 6.39 -26.15
C ARG A 24 -23.99 5.45 -25.37
N LEU A 25 -22.93 4.96 -26.00
CA LEU A 25 -21.92 4.13 -25.32
C LEU A 25 -21.15 4.94 -24.27
N LYS A 26 -20.69 6.15 -24.63
CA LYS A 26 -19.96 7.06 -23.72
C LYS A 26 -20.81 7.43 -22.51
N GLU A 27 -22.09 7.74 -22.69
CA GLU A 27 -23.03 8.03 -21.60
C GLU A 27 -23.22 6.84 -20.66
N ARG A 28 -23.43 5.65 -21.21
CA ARG A 28 -23.52 4.41 -20.43
C ARG A 28 -22.24 4.13 -19.65
N LEU A 29 -21.07 4.33 -20.25
CA LEU A 29 -19.79 4.16 -19.56
C LEU A 29 -19.61 5.17 -18.42
N ARG A 30 -19.99 6.44 -18.63
CA ARG A 30 -19.95 7.48 -17.59
C ARG A 30 -20.88 7.15 -16.42
N ALA A 31 -22.14 6.81 -16.70
CA ALA A 31 -23.11 6.41 -15.67
C ALA A 31 -22.66 5.16 -14.90
N ASN A 32 -22.08 4.18 -15.60
CA ASN A 32 -21.56 2.98 -14.95
C ASN A 32 -20.30 3.22 -14.12
N ARG A 33 -19.39 4.13 -14.52
CA ARG A 33 -18.15 4.38 -13.76
C ARG A 33 -18.40 4.77 -12.31
N ALA A 34 -19.38 5.64 -12.05
CA ALA A 34 -19.71 6.06 -10.68
C ALA A 34 -20.28 4.91 -9.84
N SER A 35 -21.21 4.13 -10.41
CA SER A 35 -21.81 2.97 -9.72
C SER A 35 -20.82 1.81 -9.53
N PHE A 36 -19.95 1.54 -10.52
CA PHE A 36 -18.93 0.50 -10.44
C PHE A 36 -17.84 0.88 -9.45
N ALA A 37 -17.37 2.13 -9.45
CA ALA A 37 -16.36 2.58 -8.49
C ALA A 37 -16.88 2.43 -7.05
N ALA A 38 -18.12 2.83 -6.77
CA ALA A 38 -18.70 2.71 -5.43
C ALA A 38 -18.82 1.24 -4.94
N ARG A 39 -19.30 0.33 -5.79
CA ARG A 39 -19.48 -1.10 -5.43
C ARG A 39 -18.18 -1.89 -5.45
N ALA A 40 -17.31 -1.63 -6.41
CA ALA A 40 -16.02 -2.30 -6.54
C ALA A 40 -15.08 -1.85 -5.41
N TRP A 41 -15.14 -0.59 -4.99
CA TRP A 41 -14.33 -0.11 -3.87
C TRP A 41 -14.65 -0.86 -2.58
N SER A 42 -15.91 -0.90 -2.15
CA SER A 42 -16.28 -1.56 -0.89
C SER A 42 -15.92 -3.04 -0.88
N THR A 43 -16.25 -3.75 -1.97
CA THR A 43 -15.96 -5.18 -2.13
C THR A 43 -14.46 -5.44 -2.17
N ASN A 44 -13.69 -4.68 -2.96
CA ASN A 44 -12.25 -4.84 -3.03
C ASN A 44 -11.58 -4.47 -1.71
N ARG A 45 -12.01 -3.38 -1.06
CA ARG A 45 -11.48 -2.94 0.23
C ARG A 45 -11.67 -4.03 1.27
N GLN A 46 -12.86 -4.61 1.37
CA GLN A 46 -13.12 -5.71 2.29
C GLN A 46 -12.25 -6.93 1.96
N ARG A 47 -12.19 -7.33 0.69
CA ARG A 47 -11.36 -8.45 0.24
C ARG A 47 -9.88 -8.25 0.57
N TYR A 48 -9.32 -7.08 0.28
CA TYR A 48 -7.93 -6.74 0.58
C TYR A 48 -7.67 -6.64 2.09
N SER A 49 -8.62 -6.08 2.85
CA SER A 49 -8.54 -6.02 4.30
C SER A 49 -8.49 -7.41 4.92
N GLN A 50 -9.37 -8.32 4.48
CA GLN A 50 -9.39 -9.71 4.94
C GLN A 50 -8.12 -10.46 4.55
N ALA A 51 -7.65 -10.30 3.30
CA ALA A 51 -6.41 -10.92 2.85
C ALA A 51 -5.19 -10.41 3.65
N ARG A 52 -5.13 -9.10 3.92
CA ARG A 52 -4.06 -8.50 4.74
C ARG A 52 -4.09 -9.00 6.17
N GLU A 53 -5.27 -9.07 6.78
CA GLU A 53 -5.43 -9.60 8.15
C GLU A 53 -5.01 -11.07 8.24
N ALA A 54 -5.42 -11.89 7.26
CA ALA A 54 -5.02 -13.30 7.20
C ALA A 54 -3.50 -13.46 7.04
N ALA A 55 -2.90 -12.68 6.13
CA ALA A 55 -1.45 -12.67 5.94
C ALA A 55 -0.70 -12.21 7.21
N TYR A 56 -1.21 -11.19 7.90
CA TYR A 56 -0.63 -10.70 9.15
C TYR A 56 -0.64 -11.78 10.24
N LYS A 57 -1.80 -12.44 10.44
CA LYS A 57 -1.92 -13.53 11.43
C LYS A 57 -0.99 -14.70 11.13
N ALA A 58 -0.94 -15.14 9.86
CA ALA A 58 -0.05 -16.21 9.44
C ALA A 58 1.43 -15.82 9.64
N GLY A 59 1.79 -14.59 9.28
CA GLY A 59 3.15 -14.07 9.48
C GLY A 59 3.53 -13.98 10.97
N ALA A 60 2.63 -13.50 11.82
CA ALA A 60 2.86 -13.39 13.27
C ALA A 60 3.07 -14.77 13.92
N ASP A 61 2.28 -15.77 13.51
CA ASP A 61 2.43 -17.15 13.97
C ASP A 61 3.78 -17.74 13.56
N VAL A 62 4.22 -17.54 12.31
CA VAL A 62 5.56 -17.94 11.87
C VAL A 62 6.65 -17.22 12.66
N ALA A 63 6.54 -15.90 12.81
CA ALA A 63 7.52 -15.08 13.51
C ALA A 63 7.67 -15.50 14.99
N SER A 64 6.58 -15.90 15.65
CA SER A 64 6.60 -16.34 17.05
C SER A 64 7.40 -17.62 17.30
N ARG A 65 7.71 -18.38 16.23
CA ARG A 65 8.46 -19.64 16.29
C ARG A 65 9.89 -19.50 15.80
N LEU A 66 10.27 -18.32 15.30
CA LEU A 66 11.65 -18.08 14.89
C LEU A 66 12.54 -18.06 16.13
N PRO A 67 13.78 -18.56 16.02
CA PRO A 67 14.73 -18.46 17.11
C PRO A 67 15.10 -16.98 17.35
N ASP A 68 15.42 -16.67 18.60
CA ASP A 68 16.00 -15.39 19.01
C ASP A 68 17.49 -15.40 18.62
N ASP A 69 17.76 -15.12 17.35
CA ASP A 69 19.10 -15.17 16.75
C ASP A 69 19.33 -13.93 15.88
N VAL A 70 20.51 -13.31 16.01
CA VAL A 70 20.86 -12.08 15.30
C VAL A 70 20.77 -12.22 13.77
N SER A 71 20.98 -13.43 13.24
CA SER A 71 20.86 -13.72 11.80
C SER A 71 19.41 -13.65 11.31
N VAL A 72 18.43 -13.94 12.18
CA VAL A 72 17.00 -13.77 11.88
C VAL A 72 16.68 -12.29 11.78
N ASP A 73 17.17 -11.48 12.73
CA ASP A 73 17.01 -10.03 12.71
C ASP A 73 17.71 -9.39 11.51
N GLU A 74 18.91 -9.84 11.17
CA GLU A 74 19.63 -9.35 9.99
C GLU A 74 18.86 -9.64 8.70
N LEU A 75 18.32 -10.86 8.55
CA LEU A 75 17.52 -11.23 7.39
C LEU A 75 16.22 -10.41 7.32
N ALA A 76 15.51 -10.25 8.44
CA ALA A 76 14.29 -9.47 8.51
C ALA A 76 14.55 -7.98 8.21
N LEU A 77 15.65 -7.41 8.71
CA LEU A 77 16.10 -6.06 8.38
C LEU A 77 16.43 -5.91 6.89
N ALA A 78 17.12 -6.89 6.29
CA ALA A 78 17.44 -6.89 4.86
C ALA A 78 16.17 -6.93 4.00
N MET A 79 15.19 -7.77 4.35
CA MET A 79 13.91 -7.86 3.65
C MET A 79 13.09 -6.58 3.78
N LEU A 80 13.06 -5.98 4.98
CA LEU A 80 12.42 -4.70 5.23
C LEU A 80 13.07 -3.59 4.38
N TYR A 81 14.40 -3.51 4.37
CA TYR A 81 15.13 -2.53 3.59
C TYR A 81 14.95 -2.72 2.07
N LEU A 82 14.86 -3.96 1.60
CA LEU A 82 14.59 -4.27 0.19
C LEU A 82 13.24 -3.71 -0.28
N GLY A 83 12.22 -3.80 0.59
CA GLY A 83 10.86 -3.36 0.32
C GLY A 83 10.63 -1.86 0.52
N GLU A 84 11.11 -1.30 1.63
CA GLU A 84 10.76 0.05 2.11
C GLU A 84 11.96 1.02 2.14
N GLY A 85 13.18 0.51 1.93
CA GLY A 85 14.40 1.30 2.00
C GLY A 85 14.61 2.21 0.79
N SER A 86 15.20 3.38 1.02
CA SER A 86 15.66 4.27 -0.04
C SER A 86 16.86 3.67 -0.77
N LYS A 87 16.81 3.68 -2.11
CA LYS A 87 17.89 3.18 -2.98
C LYS A 87 18.77 4.31 -3.54
N SER A 88 18.53 5.55 -3.11
CA SER A 88 19.37 6.70 -3.47
C SER A 88 20.64 6.72 -2.60
N GLY A 89 21.80 6.91 -3.23
CA GLY A 89 23.11 6.68 -2.61
C GLY A 89 23.49 7.60 -1.44
N ASN A 90 24.45 7.10 -0.66
CA ASN A 90 25.18 7.64 0.51
C ASN A 90 24.53 7.60 1.90
N ARG A 91 23.25 7.22 2.03
CA ARG A 91 22.58 7.08 3.32
C ARG A 91 21.65 5.87 3.33
N VAL A 92 21.59 5.18 4.47
CA VAL A 92 20.56 4.18 4.75
C VAL A 92 19.32 4.93 5.26
N GLN A 93 18.22 4.84 4.52
CA GLN A 93 16.99 5.56 4.86
C GLN A 93 15.78 4.65 4.66
N LEU A 94 14.78 4.81 5.53
CA LEU A 94 13.48 4.15 5.44
C LEU A 94 12.42 5.14 5.89
N ALA A 95 11.25 5.12 5.24
CA ALA A 95 10.10 5.92 5.63
C ALA A 95 8.89 5.02 5.80
N SER A 96 8.19 5.14 6.92
CA SER A 96 6.97 4.39 7.19
C SER A 96 6.00 5.23 8.03
N THR A 97 4.71 5.03 7.83
CA THR A 97 3.66 5.58 8.70
C THR A 97 3.42 4.73 9.94
N ASP A 98 3.95 3.50 9.97
CA ASP A 98 3.84 2.59 11.10
C ASP A 98 5.04 2.79 12.05
N ALA A 99 4.76 3.30 13.26
CA ALA A 99 5.78 3.53 14.29
C ALA A 99 6.47 2.24 14.76
N GLY A 100 5.80 1.09 14.68
CA GLY A 100 6.37 -0.21 15.01
C GLY A 100 7.46 -0.61 14.01
N ILE A 101 7.26 -0.36 12.72
CA ILE A 101 8.27 -0.59 11.68
C ILE A 101 9.49 0.31 11.91
N LEU A 102 9.27 1.60 12.17
CA LEU A 102 10.37 2.55 12.43
C LEU A 102 11.16 2.16 13.68
N ARG A 103 10.47 1.75 14.75
CA ARG A 103 11.11 1.27 15.99
C ARG A 103 11.95 0.02 15.74
N TYR A 104 11.38 -0.98 15.06
CA TYR A 104 12.10 -2.19 14.71
C TYR A 104 13.35 -1.88 13.88
N PHE A 105 13.22 -1.05 12.85
CA PHE A 105 14.33 -0.66 11.99
C PHE A 105 15.50 -0.03 12.78
N VAL A 106 15.20 0.91 13.69
CA VAL A 106 16.22 1.52 14.54
C VAL A 106 16.84 0.50 15.49
N GLN A 107 16.02 -0.32 16.15
CA GLN A 107 16.50 -1.35 17.07
C GLN A 107 17.41 -2.36 16.37
N ALA A 108 17.02 -2.85 15.20
CA ALA A 108 17.80 -3.79 14.40
C ALA A 108 19.12 -3.18 13.93
N LEU A 109 19.16 -1.90 13.50
CA LEU A 109 20.41 -1.23 13.14
C LEU A 109 21.40 -1.15 14.32
N VAL A 110 20.90 -0.84 15.51
CA VAL A 110 21.73 -0.78 16.74
C VAL A 110 22.16 -2.18 17.15
N HIS A 111 21.27 -3.17 17.08
CA HIS A 111 21.53 -4.53 17.54
C HIS A 111 22.45 -5.33 16.59
N VAL A 112 22.14 -5.33 15.29
CA VAL A 112 22.84 -6.12 14.26
C VAL A 112 24.15 -5.46 13.84
N TYR A 113 24.14 -4.13 13.65
CA TYR A 113 25.29 -3.40 13.08
C TYR A 113 25.97 -2.44 14.06
N MET A 114 25.56 -2.41 15.33
CA MET A 114 26.14 -1.53 16.35
C MET A 114 26.18 -0.06 15.92
N VAL A 115 25.18 0.39 15.18
CA VAL A 115 25.09 1.78 14.72
C VAL A 115 24.97 2.71 15.93
N ASP A 116 25.87 3.68 16.02
CA ASP A 116 25.80 4.72 17.04
C ASP A 116 24.51 5.55 16.85
N VAL A 117 23.70 5.61 17.91
CA VAL A 117 22.43 6.35 17.98
C VAL A 117 22.64 7.84 17.66
N SER A 118 23.81 8.40 17.97
CA SER A 118 24.17 9.79 17.66
C SER A 118 24.17 10.09 16.16
N ARG A 119 24.31 9.06 15.32
CA ARG A 119 24.33 9.16 13.84
C ARG A 119 22.94 9.09 13.23
N LEU A 120 21.91 8.79 14.01
CA LEU A 120 20.54 8.68 13.52
C LEU A 120 19.91 10.06 13.33
N SER A 121 19.07 10.21 12.33
CA SER A 121 18.34 11.44 12.06
C SER A 121 16.91 11.12 11.64
N PHE A 122 15.95 11.84 12.23
CA PHE A 122 14.52 11.62 12.00
C PHE A 122 13.91 12.80 11.26
N ARG A 123 12.99 12.51 10.33
CA ARG A 123 12.21 13.52 9.62
C ARG A 123 10.73 13.17 9.74
N LEU A 124 9.95 14.09 10.29
CA LEU A 124 8.51 13.99 10.36
C LEU A 124 7.89 14.71 9.18
N ASN A 125 7.16 13.98 8.34
CA ASN A 125 6.41 14.55 7.23
C ASN A 125 4.94 14.68 7.65
N LEU A 126 4.47 15.92 7.83
CA LEU A 126 3.07 16.21 8.12
C LEU A 126 2.32 16.44 6.81
N VAL A 127 1.33 15.59 6.51
CA VAL A 127 0.49 15.71 5.32
C VAL A 127 -0.90 16.18 5.73
N GLU A 128 -1.40 17.23 5.08
CA GLU A 128 -2.67 17.89 5.44
C GLU A 128 -3.88 16.95 5.43
N ALA A 129 -3.88 15.91 4.59
CA ALA A 129 -4.91 14.86 4.55
C ALA A 129 -5.06 14.09 5.89
N ALA A 130 -4.04 14.08 6.76
CA ALA A 130 -4.12 13.48 8.08
C ALA A 130 -4.98 14.28 9.08
N ARG A 131 -5.37 15.54 8.75
CA ARG A 131 -6.22 16.38 9.61
C ARG A 131 -7.70 15.98 9.63
N GLN A 132 -8.18 15.19 8.67
CA GLN A 132 -9.62 14.86 8.58
C GLN A 132 -10.13 13.84 9.63
N GLY A 133 -9.30 13.48 10.63
CA GLY A 133 -9.69 12.62 11.76
C GLY A 133 -9.68 13.30 13.14
N GLY A 134 -9.41 14.61 13.22
CA GLY A 134 -9.32 15.34 14.49
C GLY A 134 -10.23 16.56 14.48
N THR A 135 -11.21 16.57 15.39
CA THR A 135 -12.04 17.72 15.74
C THR A 135 -11.20 19.00 15.82
N VAL A 136 -11.62 20.02 15.08
CA VAL A 136 -11.06 21.37 15.12
C VAL A 136 -11.25 21.93 16.52
N LEU A 137 -10.17 22.07 17.29
CA LEU A 137 -10.13 22.99 18.42
C LEU A 137 -9.82 24.38 17.84
N THR A 138 -10.86 25.18 17.69
CA THR A 138 -10.73 26.62 17.42
C THR A 138 -10.18 27.26 18.68
N LEU A 139 -8.93 27.70 18.66
CA LEU A 139 -8.46 28.69 19.62
C LEU A 139 -8.99 30.05 19.16
N VAL A 140 -9.88 30.60 19.98
CA VAL A 140 -10.27 32.01 19.95
C VAL A 140 -9.22 32.76 20.76
N GLU A 141 -8.54 33.72 20.14
CA GLU A 141 -8.04 34.91 20.81
C GLU A 141 -8.89 36.10 20.35
#